data_AF-G7Y7M6-F1
#
_entry.id   AF-G7Y7M6-F1
#
_cell.length_a   1.000
_cell.length_b   1.000
_cell.length_c   1.000
_cell.angle_alpha   90.00
_cell.angle_beta   90.00
_cell.angle_gamma   90.00
#
_symmetry.space_group_name_H-M   'P 1'
#
loop_
_entity.id
_entity.type
_entity.pdbx_description
1 polymer ?
#
loop_
_entity_poly.entity_id
_entity_poly.type
_entity_poly.pdbx_seq_one_letter_code
_entity_poly.pdbx_strand_id
1 'polypeptide(L)'
;MKNAKQLISVPTEEHQEKALEYLHTWNTDQEHWKFRKNQQTWLINHVFNPRLIPRPEFRIFLQYVKGLVGSARQILVGRCEQIVDRQEPETAPPSDNIQEPEDGMASFSLEDNVARKRAKSILKRLSKPAE
;
A
#
# COMPACT_ATOMS: atom_id res chain seq x y z
N MET A 1 0.96 -17.18 30.60
CA MET A 1 -0.29 -16.98 29.81
C MET A 1 -0.02 -15.90 28.77
N LYS A 2 0.22 -16.26 27.51
CA LYS A 2 0.34 -15.31 26.39
C LYS A 2 -0.94 -15.46 25.57
N ASN A 3 -1.76 -14.41 25.57
CA ASN A 3 -3.17 -14.46 25.20
C ASN A 3 -3.40 -14.70 23.70
N ALA A 4 -4.42 -15.53 23.47
CA ALA A 4 -5.23 -15.76 22.30
C ALA A 4 -5.19 -14.70 21.18
N LYS A 5 -4.96 -15.20 19.95
CA LYS A 5 -5.82 -15.02 18.77
C LYS A 5 -5.36 -16.01 17.69
N GLN A 6 -5.80 -17.26 17.80
CA GLN A 6 -6.02 -18.06 16.61
C GLN A 6 -7.39 -17.67 16.08
N LEU A 7 -7.40 -16.87 15.02
CA LEU A 7 -8.56 -16.69 14.16
C LEU A 7 -8.18 -17.30 12.82
N ILE A 8 -8.91 -18.35 12.47
CA ILE A 8 -8.82 -19.04 11.19
C ILE A 8 -9.36 -18.06 10.17
N SER A 9 -8.51 -17.56 9.27
CA SER A 9 -8.94 -16.58 8.28
C SER A 9 -8.43 -16.91 6.88
N VAL A 10 -9.38 -16.85 5.96
CA VAL A 10 -9.30 -16.77 4.49
C VAL A 10 -7.92 -16.45 3.89
N PRO A 11 -7.58 -17.04 2.72
CA PRO A 11 -6.24 -16.97 2.10
C PRO A 11 -5.72 -15.55 1.81
N THR A 12 -6.58 -14.54 1.82
CA THR A 12 -6.23 -13.12 1.66
C THR A 12 -5.62 -12.51 2.94
N GLU A 13 -6.04 -12.96 4.12
CA GLU A 13 -5.54 -12.45 5.42
C GLU A 13 -4.15 -12.99 5.74
N GLU A 14 -3.82 -14.24 5.39
CA GLU A 14 -2.49 -14.81 5.67
C GLU A 14 -1.36 -13.98 5.02
N HIS A 15 -1.57 -13.51 3.79
CA HIS A 15 -0.61 -12.66 3.09
C HIS A 15 -0.51 -11.28 3.72
N GLN A 16 -1.63 -10.73 4.19
CA GLN A 16 -1.67 -9.47 4.92
C GLN A 16 -0.91 -9.58 6.24
N GLU A 17 -1.23 -10.57 7.06
CA GLU A 17 -0.58 -10.79 8.36
C GLU A 17 0.93 -10.95 8.22
N LYS A 18 1.38 -11.78 7.28
CA LYS A 18 2.82 -11.96 7.02
C LYS A 18 3.49 -10.68 6.52
N ALA A 19 2.79 -9.85 5.75
CA ALA A 19 3.31 -8.58 5.27
C ALA A 19 3.40 -7.52 6.38
N LEU A 20 2.40 -7.48 7.26
CA LEU A 20 2.40 -6.60 8.42
C LEU A 20 3.45 -7.04 9.44
N GLU A 21 3.56 -8.34 9.72
CA GLU A 21 4.62 -8.91 10.57
C GLU A 21 6.00 -8.55 10.01
N TYR A 22 6.21 -8.72 8.70
CA TYR A 22 7.46 -8.33 8.04
C TYR A 22 7.82 -6.84 8.25
N LEU A 23 6.84 -5.94 8.21
CA LEU A 23 7.03 -4.51 8.52
C LEU A 23 7.33 -4.28 10.00
N HIS A 24 6.64 -5.00 10.89
CA HIS A 24 6.84 -4.88 12.33
C HIS A 24 8.22 -5.39 12.75
N THR A 25 8.66 -6.55 12.25
CA THR A 25 10.02 -7.06 12.47
C THR A 25 11.04 -6.05 11.95
N TRP A 26 10.83 -5.48 10.75
CA TRP A 26 11.74 -4.43 10.25
C TRP A 26 11.82 -3.19 11.16
N ASN A 27 10.79 -2.89 11.94
CA ASN A 27 10.77 -1.72 12.82
C ASN A 27 11.24 -2.02 14.26
N THR A 28 11.08 -3.26 14.72
CA THR A 28 11.35 -3.66 16.11
C THR A 28 12.62 -4.49 16.26
N ASP A 29 12.95 -5.29 15.24
CA ASP A 29 14.06 -6.24 15.25
C ASP A 29 14.71 -6.27 13.86
N GLN A 30 15.47 -5.21 13.56
CA GLN A 30 16.18 -5.09 12.28
C GLN A 30 17.29 -6.14 12.14
N GLU A 31 17.81 -6.68 13.25
CA GLU A 31 18.91 -7.64 13.27
C GLU A 31 18.47 -9.02 12.75
N HIS A 32 17.27 -9.49 13.14
CA HIS A 32 16.71 -10.75 12.63
C HIS A 32 15.82 -10.55 11.39
N TRP A 33 15.65 -9.30 10.94
CA TRP A 33 14.86 -9.01 9.76
C TRP A 33 15.53 -9.56 8.50
N LYS A 34 14.78 -10.40 7.78
CA LYS A 34 15.21 -10.96 6.50
C LYS A 34 14.35 -10.43 5.37
N PHE A 35 15.00 -9.93 4.32
CA PHE A 35 14.31 -9.48 3.12
C PHE A 35 13.43 -10.58 2.51
N ARG A 36 12.14 -10.26 2.30
CA ARG A 36 11.14 -11.15 1.72
C ARG A 36 10.47 -10.43 0.54
N LYS A 37 10.93 -10.73 -0.68
CA LYS A 37 10.42 -10.09 -1.91
C LYS A 37 8.90 -10.18 -2.03
N ASN A 38 8.31 -11.34 -1.72
CA ASN A 38 6.86 -11.54 -1.82
C ASN A 38 6.10 -10.59 -0.89
N GLN A 39 6.58 -10.38 0.34
CA GLN A 39 5.98 -9.47 1.30
C GLN A 39 6.17 -8.02 0.89
N GLN A 40 7.36 -7.65 0.42
CA GLN A 40 7.61 -6.30 -0.10
C GLN A 40 6.68 -5.98 -1.28
N THR A 41 6.57 -6.88 -2.26
CA THR A 41 5.66 -6.70 -3.40
C THR A 41 4.21 -6.60 -2.94
N TRP A 42 3.79 -7.43 -1.99
CA TRP A 42 2.44 -7.37 -1.42
C TRP A 42 2.17 -6.02 -0.75
N LEU A 43 3.11 -5.50 0.04
CA LEU A 43 2.99 -4.18 0.67
C LEU A 43 2.88 -3.08 -0.37
N ILE A 44 3.74 -3.07 -1.39
CA ILE A 44 3.72 -2.08 -2.46
C ILE A 44 2.39 -2.13 -3.26
N ASN A 45 1.79 -3.32 -3.42
CA ASN A 45 0.48 -3.47 -4.07
C ASN A 45 -0.67 -2.92 -3.20
N HIS A 46 -0.63 -3.14 -1.89
CA HIS A 46 -1.79 -2.95 -1.01
C HIS A 46 -1.71 -1.76 -0.05
N VAL A 47 -0.57 -1.05 0.02
CA VAL A 47 -0.36 0.09 0.93
C VAL A 47 -1.36 1.23 0.76
N PHE A 48 -1.93 1.37 -0.42
CA PHE A 48 -2.93 2.40 -0.70
C PHE A 48 -4.27 2.11 -0.04
N ASN A 49 -4.56 0.84 0.29
CA ASN A 49 -5.81 0.43 0.89
C ASN A 49 -5.74 0.54 2.43
N PRO A 50 -6.56 1.41 3.06
CA PRO A 50 -6.57 1.56 4.52
C PRO A 50 -7.14 0.38 5.29
N ARG A 51 -7.89 -0.51 4.63
CA ARG A 51 -8.41 -1.74 5.25
C ARG A 51 -7.32 -2.80 5.40
N LEU A 52 -6.44 -2.90 4.40
CA LEU A 52 -5.35 -3.88 4.36
C LEU A 52 -4.13 -3.42 5.16
N ILE A 53 -3.79 -2.13 5.04
CA ILE A 53 -2.70 -1.52 5.81
C ILE A 53 -3.30 -0.39 6.64
N PRO A 54 -3.55 -0.62 7.94
CA PRO A 54 -4.06 0.43 8.81
C PRO A 54 -3.05 1.56 9.00
N ARG A 55 -3.51 2.67 9.62
CA ARG A 55 -2.69 3.87 9.81
C ARG A 55 -1.37 3.64 10.57
N PRO A 56 -1.30 2.84 11.66
CA PRO A 56 -0.04 2.61 12.35
C PRO A 56 1.00 1.92 11.46
N GLU A 57 0.62 0.86 10.76
CA GLU A 57 1.49 0.08 9.88
C GLU A 57 1.93 0.92 8.67
N PHE A 58 1.03 1.78 8.16
CA PHE A 58 1.37 2.75 7.12
C PHE A 58 2.49 3.71 7.56
N ARG A 59 2.52 4.14 8.83
CA ARG A 59 3.62 4.99 9.34
C ARG A 59 4.95 4.25 9.33
N ILE A 60 4.95 2.98 9.70
CA ILE A 60 6.13 2.12 9.64
C ILE A 60 6.58 1.98 8.19
N PHE A 61 5.65 1.73 7.27
CA PHE A 61 5.93 1.65 5.84
C PHE A 61 6.55 2.95 5.30
N LEU A 62 6.09 4.12 5.74
CA LEU A 62 6.70 5.40 5.34
C LEU A 62 8.17 5.56 5.78
N GLN A 63 8.58 4.86 6.85
CA GLN A 63 9.98 4.82 7.25
C GLN A 63 10.75 3.75 6.45
N TYR A 64 10.10 2.61 6.16
CA TYR A 64 10.65 1.55 5.30
C TYR A 64 10.95 2.03 3.88
N VAL A 65 10.08 2.85 3.29
CA VAL A 65 10.28 3.35 1.91
C VAL A 65 11.52 4.21 1.74
N LYS A 66 12.06 4.80 2.82
CA LYS A 66 13.33 5.55 2.76
C LYS A 66 14.52 4.66 2.44
N GLY A 67 14.47 3.40 2.88
CA GLY A 67 15.49 2.39 2.58
C GLY A 67 15.27 1.66 1.25
N LEU A 68 14.18 1.96 0.52
CA LEU A 68 13.94 1.35 -0.78
C LEU A 68 14.88 1.95 -1.84
N VAL A 69 15.60 1.07 -2.52
CA VAL A 69 16.50 1.41 -3.62
C VAL A 69 16.17 0.59 -4.87
N GLY A 70 16.58 1.08 -6.03
CA GLY A 70 16.41 0.41 -7.32
C GLY A 70 14.95 0.25 -7.75
N SER A 71 14.64 -0.90 -8.36
CA SER A 71 13.36 -1.15 -9.04
C SER A 71 12.14 -1.08 -8.12
N ALA A 72 12.26 -1.50 -6.86
CA ALA A 72 11.14 -1.44 -5.91
C ALA A 72 10.68 0.01 -5.66
N ARG A 73 11.63 0.95 -5.57
CA ARG A 73 11.32 2.38 -5.46
C ARG A 73 10.65 2.91 -6.72
N GLN A 74 11.16 2.57 -7.91
CA GLN A 74 10.57 3.01 -9.17
C GLN A 74 9.13 2.51 -9.35
N ILE A 75 8.87 1.23 -9.04
CA ILE A 75 7.52 0.65 -9.10
C ILE A 75 6.59 1.38 -8.12
N LEU A 76 7.05 1.64 -6.90
CA LEU A 76 6.25 2.35 -5.90
C LEU A 76 5.94 3.79 -6.34
N VAL A 77 6.93 4.51 -6.87
CA VAL A 77 6.75 5.88 -7.41
C VAL A 77 5.75 5.88 -8.55
N GLY A 78 5.95 5.05 -9.58
CA GLY A 78 5.06 5.01 -10.75
C GLY A 78 3.62 4.65 -10.40
N ARG A 79 3.40 3.84 -9.36
CA ARG A 79 2.05 3.58 -8.85
C ARG A 79 1.47 4.74 -8.05
N CYS A 80 2.29 5.40 -7.23
CA CYS A 80 1.83 6.58 -6.53
C CYS A 80 1.45 7.68 -7.51
N GLU A 81 2.23 7.87 -8.58
CA GLU A 81 1.93 8.81 -9.67
C GLU A 81 0.61 8.45 -10.36
N GLN A 82 0.44 7.20 -10.80
CA GLN A 82 -0.83 6.74 -11.39
C GLN A 82 -2.04 6.99 -10.49
N ILE A 83 -1.94 6.75 -9.17
CA ILE A 83 -3.04 6.98 -8.24
C ILE A 83 -3.32 8.48 -8.03
N VAL A 84 -2.28 9.31 -8.07
CA VAL A 84 -2.43 10.76 -7.93
C VAL A 84 -3.03 11.39 -9.19
N ASP A 85 -2.64 10.86 -10.36
CA ASP A 85 -2.94 11.31 -11.71
C ASP A 85 -4.32 10.86 -12.21
N ARG A 86 -4.77 9.64 -11.88
CA ARG A 86 -6.08 9.08 -12.30
C ARG A 86 -7.32 9.87 -11.85
N GLN A 87 -7.16 10.92 -11.05
CA GLN A 87 -8.23 11.84 -10.62
C GLN A 87 -8.00 13.28 -11.13
N GLU A 88 -6.98 13.54 -11.95
CA GLU A 88 -6.97 14.64 -12.91
C GLU A 88 -7.60 14.10 -14.21
N PRO A 89 -8.73 14.65 -14.69
CA PRO A 89 -9.32 14.18 -15.92
C PRO A 89 -8.48 14.67 -17.11
N GLU A 90 -7.43 13.93 -17.48
CA GLU A 90 -6.86 14.00 -18.83
C GLU A 90 -6.47 12.63 -19.38
N THR A 91 -7.33 12.16 -20.29
CA THR A 91 -7.02 11.36 -21.48
C THR A 91 -6.08 10.15 -21.33
N ALA A 92 -6.64 8.98 -21.02
CA ALA A 92 -6.10 7.70 -21.49
C ALA A 92 -6.99 7.18 -22.65
N PRO A 93 -6.43 6.69 -23.77
CA PRO A 93 -7.23 6.16 -24.87
C PRO A 93 -7.98 4.87 -24.46
N PRO A 94 -9.11 4.59 -25.12
CA PRO A 94 -10.10 3.63 -24.66
C PRO A 94 -9.66 2.21 -24.99
N SER A 95 -9.90 1.28 -24.07
CA SER A 95 -9.94 -0.15 -24.40
C SER A 95 -11.29 -0.70 -23.95
N ASP A 96 -12.21 -0.68 -24.91
CA ASP A 96 -13.39 -1.50 -25.14
C ASP A 96 -14.13 -2.16 -23.94
N ASN A 97 -15.26 -1.53 -23.62
CA ASN A 97 -16.61 -2.13 -23.62
C ASN A 97 -16.92 -3.30 -22.66
N ILE A 98 -17.61 -3.00 -21.54
CA ILE A 98 -18.92 -3.61 -21.18
C ILE A 98 -19.80 -2.52 -20.54
N GLN A 99 -21.07 -2.47 -21.00
CA GLN A 99 -22.16 -1.51 -20.78
C GLN A 99 -22.68 -1.35 -19.32
N GLU A 100 -23.10 -0.13 -19.01
CA GLU A 100 -23.72 0.48 -17.80
C GLU A 100 -25.13 -0.06 -17.39
N PRO A 101 -25.91 0.56 -16.47
CA PRO A 101 -25.70 1.19 -15.14
C PRO A 101 -26.71 0.67 -14.07
N GLU A 102 -26.73 1.30 -12.87
CA GLU A 102 -27.93 1.70 -12.10
C GLU A 102 -28.00 1.35 -10.59
N ASP A 103 -28.26 2.42 -9.82
CA ASP A 103 -28.68 2.52 -8.41
C ASP A 103 -27.79 1.93 -7.30
N GLY A 104 -26.92 2.78 -6.71
CA GLY A 104 -26.24 2.37 -5.48
C GLY A 104 -25.11 3.27 -4.96
N MET A 105 -25.46 4.48 -4.53
CA MET A 105 -24.87 5.14 -3.35
C MET A 105 -23.41 5.63 -3.47
N ALA A 106 -23.24 6.93 -3.21
CA ALA A 106 -22.00 7.70 -3.16
C ALA A 106 -20.96 7.24 -2.11
N SER A 107 -20.53 5.98 -2.17
CA SER A 107 -19.53 5.39 -1.26
C SER A 107 -18.17 5.17 -1.91
N PHE A 108 -18.05 5.31 -3.23
CA PHE A 108 -16.78 5.12 -3.97
C PHE A 108 -15.75 6.25 -3.76
N SER A 109 -16.16 7.41 -3.25
CA SER A 109 -15.29 8.60 -3.20
C SER A 109 -14.31 8.63 -2.01
N LEU A 110 -14.65 8.04 -0.86
CA LEU A 110 -13.82 8.16 0.35
C LEU A 110 -12.55 7.28 0.31
N GLU A 111 -12.66 6.05 -0.18
CA GLU A 111 -11.53 5.12 -0.28
C GLU A 111 -10.46 5.66 -1.26
N ASP A 112 -10.90 6.22 -2.38
CA ASP A 112 -10.04 6.79 -3.43
C ASP A 112 -9.27 8.03 -2.93
N ASN A 113 -9.95 8.86 -2.12
CA ASN A 113 -9.32 10.00 -1.45
C ASN A 113 -8.22 9.58 -0.45
N VAL A 114 -8.39 8.46 0.26
CA VAL A 114 -7.37 7.95 1.19
C VAL A 114 -6.17 7.39 0.43
N ALA A 115 -6.40 6.61 -0.63
CA ALA A 115 -5.34 6.09 -1.49
C ALA A 115 -4.48 7.23 -2.07
N ARG A 116 -5.10 8.30 -2.58
CA ARG A 116 -4.41 9.50 -3.08
C ARG A 116 -3.62 10.22 -2.00
N LYS A 117 -4.18 10.41 -0.80
CA LYS A 117 -3.45 11.01 0.35
C LYS A 117 -2.24 10.18 0.73
N ARG A 118 -2.35 8.85 0.71
CA ARG A 118 -1.24 7.92 0.99
C ARG A 118 -0.17 8.00 -0.11
N ALA A 119 -0.56 7.95 -1.38
CA ALA A 119 0.34 8.09 -2.52
C ALA A 119 1.12 9.40 -2.47
N LYS A 120 0.46 10.54 -2.24
CA LYS A 120 1.12 11.84 -2.05
C LYS A 120 2.08 11.83 -0.86
N SER A 121 1.71 11.18 0.24
CA SER A 121 2.58 11.07 1.42
C SER A 121 3.84 10.24 1.14
N ILE A 122 3.72 9.15 0.37
CA ILE A 122 4.84 8.33 -0.07
C ILE A 122 5.75 9.12 -1.01
N LEU A 123 5.20 9.76 -2.05
CA LEU A 123 5.97 10.60 -2.98
C LEU A 123 6.71 11.71 -2.26
N LYS A 124 6.04 12.40 -1.33
CA LYS A 124 6.66 13.44 -0.49
C LYS A 124 7.82 12.90 0.36
N ARG A 125 7.74 11.64 0.81
CA ARG A 125 8.84 11.00 1.55
C ARG A 125 10.00 10.58 0.63
N LEU A 126 9.70 10.11 -0.57
CA LEU A 126 10.70 9.68 -1.55
C LEU A 126 11.39 10.85 -2.28
N SER A 127 10.75 12.01 -2.36
CA SER A 127 11.28 13.21 -3.00
C SER A 127 12.27 13.98 -2.12
N LYS A 128 12.16 13.85 -0.79
CA LYS A 128 13.16 14.42 0.11
C LYS A 128 14.44 13.58 0.04
N PRO A 129 15.62 14.17 -0.25
CA PRO A 129 16.88 13.44 -0.12
C PRO A 129 17.01 12.94 1.32
N ALA A 130 17.52 11.72 1.48
CA ALA A 130 17.89 11.21 2.79
C ALA A 130 19.00 12.13 3.33
N GLU A 131 18.65 12.97 4.30
CA GLU A 131 19.57 13.79 5.09
C GLU A 131 20.41 12.91 6.01
#